data_AF-A0A9W4IXJ8-F1
#
_entry.id   AF-A0A9W4IXJ8-F1
#
_cell.length_a   1.000
_cell.length_b   1.000
_cell.length_c   1.000
_cell.angle_alpha   90.00
_cell.angle_beta   90.00
_cell.angle_gamma   90.00
#
_symmetry.space_group_name_H-M   'P 1'
#
loop_
_entity.id
_entity.type
_entity.pdbx_description
1 polymer ?
#
loop_
_entity_poly.entity_id
_entity_poly.type
_entity_poly.pdbx_seq_one_letter_code
_entity_poly.pdbx_strand_id
1 'polypeptide(L)'
;MNPYTTDPSEIPPSDLYADLPLYGRYRPQPDDFQIDTRHVNSQSTESLEYWASVADLCNDTVRIYPADEGGRDVFAVGSIIIKSGHLHPQGVTQFTDTRYSYADENEVQAVALARKALKNVKVPEIYFAGKVHGRQVLVQERLPGVALAVAWPYLSQRQLDSFKRQAQEILRQLHSIKPSDGRQVRSHLVPDPKVRSNGRIQPLEGEILFSETNTDSDMSFMHNDFDVSNCIVEDDKIVGLIDWEMAGFFGWKTAGKVHRMVRPHDNSFWKDLYEQGMPRF
;
A
#
# COMPACT_ATOMS: atom_id res chain seq x y z
N MET A 1 19.94 -17.74 5.27
CA MET A 1 18.69 -17.56 6.03
C MET A 1 17.53 -17.95 5.13
N ASN A 2 16.43 -18.48 5.67
CA ASN A 2 15.22 -18.66 4.88
C ASN A 2 14.60 -17.27 4.61
N PRO A 3 14.43 -16.83 3.34
CA PRO A 3 13.82 -15.53 3.01
C PRO A 3 12.40 -15.37 3.59
N TYR A 4 11.70 -16.48 3.82
CA TYR A 4 10.29 -16.52 4.20
C TYR A 4 10.05 -16.70 5.71
N THR A 5 11.09 -16.61 6.55
CA THR A 5 10.94 -16.68 8.01
C THR A 5 10.04 -15.54 8.51
N THR A 6 8.92 -15.88 9.14
CA THR A 6 7.98 -14.91 9.74
C THR A 6 7.98 -14.96 11.27
N ASP A 7 8.54 -16.02 11.86
CA ASP A 7 8.64 -16.19 13.30
C ASP A 7 9.81 -15.37 13.86
N PRO A 8 9.57 -14.38 14.74
CA PRO A 8 10.63 -13.55 15.30
C PRO A 8 11.69 -14.36 16.07
N SER A 9 11.33 -15.50 16.66
CA SER A 9 12.27 -16.35 17.41
C SER A 9 13.28 -17.09 16.51
N GLU A 10 12.97 -17.22 15.22
CA GLU A 10 13.83 -17.85 14.22
C GLU A 10 14.71 -16.83 13.47
N ILE A 11 14.56 -15.53 13.75
CA ILE A 11 15.36 -14.47 13.12
C ILE A 11 16.71 -14.35 13.87
N PRO A 12 17.85 -14.73 13.27
CA PRO A 12 19.15 -14.54 13.88
C PRO A 12 19.45 -13.05 14.14
N PRO A 13 20.20 -12.72 15.22
CA PRO A 13 20.65 -11.35 15.50
C PRO A 13 21.49 -10.69 14.40
N SER A 14 22.02 -11.48 13.45
CA SER A 14 22.78 -11.01 12.30
C SER A 14 21.92 -10.63 11.09
N ASP A 15 20.59 -10.80 11.17
CA ASP A 15 19.67 -10.40 10.10
C ASP A 15 19.68 -8.87 9.93
N LEU A 16 19.55 -8.41 8.69
CA LEU A 16 19.56 -6.99 8.34
C LEU A 16 18.41 -6.18 8.96
N TYR A 17 17.33 -6.86 9.36
CA TYR A 17 16.11 -6.29 9.92
C TYR A 17 15.83 -6.83 11.33
N ALA A 18 16.83 -7.42 12.02
CA ALA A 18 16.65 -8.00 13.35
C ALA A 18 16.16 -6.98 14.40
N ASP A 19 16.49 -5.70 14.22
CA ASP A 19 16.09 -4.57 15.06
C ASP A 19 14.72 -3.98 14.69
N LEU A 20 14.09 -4.47 13.62
CA LEU A 20 12.79 -4.02 13.11
C LEU A 20 11.77 -5.17 13.11
N PRO A 21 11.39 -5.73 14.27
CA PRO A 21 10.63 -6.99 14.36
C PRO A 21 9.22 -6.93 13.77
N LEU A 22 8.64 -5.74 13.62
CA LEU A 22 7.31 -5.54 13.03
C LEU A 22 7.38 -5.20 11.54
N TYR A 23 8.56 -4.88 11.02
CA TYR A 23 8.72 -4.46 9.65
C TYR A 23 8.77 -5.66 8.71
N GLY A 24 7.79 -5.73 7.80
CA GLY A 24 7.82 -6.61 6.65
C GLY A 24 7.84 -8.10 6.99
N ARG A 25 7.52 -8.50 8.21
CA ARG A 25 7.31 -9.90 8.61
C ARG A 25 6.05 -10.00 9.47
N TYR A 26 5.20 -10.96 9.16
CA TYR A 26 4.04 -11.25 9.98
C TYR A 26 3.65 -12.72 9.91
N ARG A 27 3.58 -13.35 11.08
CA ARG A 27 2.97 -14.65 11.32
C ARG A 27 1.77 -14.45 12.25
N PRO A 28 0.55 -14.82 11.84
CA PRO A 28 -0.60 -14.78 12.74
C PRO A 28 -0.35 -15.61 14.00
N GLN A 29 -0.69 -15.03 15.15
CA GLN A 29 -0.61 -15.69 16.45
C GLN A 29 -1.99 -15.86 17.07
N PRO A 30 -2.24 -16.92 17.87
CA PRO A 30 -3.53 -17.12 18.53
C PRO A 30 -3.93 -15.99 19.49
N ASP A 31 -2.95 -15.26 20.03
CA ASP A 31 -3.10 -14.13 20.95
C ASP A 31 -3.01 -12.76 20.25
N ASP A 32 -2.94 -12.73 18.91
CA ASP A 32 -3.01 -11.48 18.17
C ASP A 32 -4.30 -10.73 18.53
N PHE A 33 -4.17 -9.43 18.77
CA PHE A 33 -5.33 -8.54 18.83
C PHE A 33 -6.19 -8.73 17.58
N GLN A 34 -7.47 -9.03 17.80
CA GLN A 34 -8.49 -9.14 16.77
C GLN A 34 -9.49 -8.01 16.94
N ILE A 35 -9.94 -7.43 15.83
CA ILE A 35 -10.97 -6.41 15.87
C ILE A 35 -12.34 -7.01 16.23
N ASP A 36 -13.16 -6.22 16.89
CA ASP A 36 -14.59 -6.48 16.98
C ASP A 36 -15.28 -6.06 15.67
N THR A 37 -15.70 -7.07 14.91
CA THR A 37 -16.33 -6.90 13.59
C THR A 37 -17.62 -6.08 13.61
N ARG A 38 -18.26 -5.86 14.76
CA ARG A 38 -19.45 -5.01 14.89
C ARG A 38 -19.17 -3.54 14.57
N HIS A 39 -17.92 -3.09 14.69
CA HIS A 39 -17.53 -1.70 14.46
C HIS A 39 -16.95 -1.45 13.05
N VAL A 40 -16.77 -2.50 12.25
CA VAL A 40 -16.26 -2.41 10.87
C VAL A 40 -17.20 -1.55 10.01
N ASN A 41 -16.63 -0.61 9.25
CA ASN A 41 -17.35 0.31 8.38
C ASN A 41 -18.45 1.16 9.08
N SER A 42 -18.35 1.34 10.40
CA SER A 42 -19.33 2.08 11.20
C SER A 42 -18.74 3.37 11.77
N GLN A 43 -19.48 4.47 11.64
CA GLN A 43 -19.15 5.78 12.22
C GLN A 43 -20.14 6.18 13.33
N SER A 44 -20.83 5.22 13.94
CA SER A 44 -21.64 5.48 15.13
C SER A 44 -20.77 5.99 16.29
N THR A 45 -21.35 6.70 17.25
CA THR A 45 -20.63 7.16 18.45
C THR A 45 -19.91 6.01 19.16
N GLU A 46 -20.60 4.88 19.36
CA GLU A 46 -20.02 3.68 19.98
C GLU A 46 -18.83 3.13 19.17
N SER A 47 -18.95 3.09 17.83
CA SER A 47 -17.85 2.64 16.97
C SER A 47 -16.66 3.60 17.00
N LEU A 48 -16.90 4.91 17.07
CA LEU A 48 -15.83 5.89 17.16
C LEU A 48 -15.09 5.81 18.50
N GLU A 49 -15.79 5.54 19.60
CA GLU A 49 -15.19 5.24 20.91
C GLU A 49 -14.36 3.96 20.85
N TYR A 50 -14.86 2.91 20.20
CA TYR A 50 -14.09 1.69 19.96
C TYR A 50 -12.82 1.98 19.15
N TRP A 51 -12.91 2.66 18.00
CA TRP A 51 -11.74 2.97 17.18
C TRP A 51 -10.75 3.91 17.87
N ALA A 52 -11.22 4.80 18.76
CA ALA A 52 -10.35 5.53 19.67
C ALA A 52 -9.57 4.60 20.60
N SER A 53 -10.23 3.65 21.25
CA SER A 53 -9.56 2.68 22.11
C SER A 53 -8.55 1.80 21.37
N VAL A 54 -8.82 1.47 20.11
CA VAL A 54 -7.87 0.73 19.25
C VAL A 54 -6.68 1.61 18.86
N ALA A 55 -6.92 2.89 18.55
CA ALA A 55 -5.85 3.84 18.27
C ALA A 55 -4.96 4.10 19.49
N ASP A 56 -5.50 4.04 20.71
CA ASP A 56 -4.73 4.17 21.96
C ASP A 56 -3.73 3.02 22.20
N LEU A 57 -3.89 1.88 21.49
CA LEU A 57 -2.90 0.81 21.49
C LEU A 57 -1.64 1.18 20.72
N CYS A 58 -1.72 2.15 19.81
CA CYS A 58 -0.61 2.58 18.97
C CYS A 58 0.38 3.44 19.76
N ASN A 59 1.57 2.90 19.98
CA ASN A 59 2.67 3.58 20.65
C ASN A 59 4.00 3.19 19.98
N ASP A 60 5.13 3.70 20.49
CA ASP A 60 6.45 3.46 19.89
C ASP A 60 6.81 1.98 19.76
N THR A 61 6.31 1.10 20.65
CA THR A 61 6.64 -0.34 20.63
C THR A 61 5.94 -1.12 19.52
N VAL A 62 4.82 -0.60 19.01
CA VAL A 62 4.02 -1.23 17.93
C VAL A 62 4.14 -0.45 16.61
N ARG A 63 4.98 0.57 16.57
CA ARG A 63 5.22 1.40 15.40
C ARG A 63 6.19 0.71 14.44
N ILE A 64 5.79 0.59 13.18
CA ILE A 64 6.64 0.10 12.09
C ILE A 64 7.50 1.25 11.56
N TYR A 65 6.85 2.38 11.25
CA TYR A 65 7.52 3.56 10.71
C TYR A 65 7.02 4.84 11.38
N PRO A 66 7.93 5.68 11.90
CA PRO A 66 7.60 7.07 12.16
C PRO A 66 7.46 7.81 10.84
N ALA A 67 6.49 8.70 10.75
CA ALA A 67 6.43 9.64 9.65
C ALA A 67 7.09 10.97 10.03
N ASP A 68 7.49 11.73 9.01
CA ASP A 68 7.94 13.11 9.19
C ASP A 68 6.80 14.00 9.72
N GLU A 69 7.13 15.22 10.13
CA GLU A 69 6.15 16.19 10.64
C GLU A 69 4.99 16.41 9.64
N GLY A 70 3.74 16.17 10.09
CA GLY A 70 2.55 16.22 9.23
C GLY A 70 2.23 14.91 8.48
N GLY A 71 3.01 13.87 8.72
CA GLY A 71 2.84 12.50 8.26
C GLY A 71 1.84 11.67 9.09
N ARG A 72 1.69 10.39 8.73
CA ARG A 72 1.02 9.38 9.56
C ARG A 72 1.99 8.25 9.86
N ASP A 73 2.15 7.95 11.15
CA ASP A 73 2.86 6.76 11.58
C ASP A 73 2.08 5.52 11.14
N VAL A 74 2.80 4.43 10.89
CA VAL A 74 2.24 3.12 10.56
C VAL A 74 2.52 2.17 11.71
N PHE A 75 1.48 1.53 12.24
CA PHE A 75 1.55 0.63 13.39
C PHE A 75 1.06 -0.77 13.02
N ALA A 76 1.61 -1.78 13.68
CA ALA A 76 1.13 -3.16 13.65
C ALA A 76 0.61 -3.56 15.03
N VAL A 77 -0.69 -3.81 15.14
CA VAL A 77 -1.35 -4.22 16.40
C VAL A 77 -2.02 -5.56 16.16
N GLY A 78 -1.39 -6.66 16.59
CA GLY A 78 -1.87 -8.01 16.29
C GLY A 78 -2.09 -8.24 14.79
N SER A 79 -3.33 -8.52 14.41
CA SER A 79 -3.72 -8.81 13.02
C SER A 79 -4.06 -7.60 12.16
N ILE A 80 -3.82 -6.37 12.65
CA ILE A 80 -4.16 -5.14 11.92
C ILE A 80 -2.97 -4.18 11.73
N ILE A 81 -3.05 -3.42 10.63
CA ILE A 81 -2.22 -2.25 10.36
C ILE A 81 -3.06 -0.99 10.59
N ILE A 82 -2.50 -0.02 11.29
CA ILE A 82 -3.13 1.28 11.55
C ILE A 82 -2.23 2.38 10.99
N LYS A 83 -2.77 3.24 10.12
CA LYS A 83 -2.12 4.49 9.68
C LYS A 83 -2.74 5.65 10.46
N SER A 84 -1.98 6.31 11.33
CA SER A 84 -2.49 7.41 12.15
C SER A 84 -1.41 8.41 12.53
N GLY A 85 -1.75 9.70 12.48
CA GLY A 85 -0.86 10.78 12.92
C GLY A 85 -1.01 11.17 14.40
N HIS A 86 -1.73 10.41 15.23
CA HIS A 86 -2.14 10.82 16.58
C HIS A 86 -0.99 11.16 17.55
N LEU A 87 0.20 10.58 17.38
CA LEU A 87 1.39 10.89 18.19
C LEU A 87 2.03 12.24 17.85
N HIS A 88 1.67 12.86 16.72
CA HIS A 88 2.22 14.15 16.28
C HIS A 88 1.50 15.34 16.94
N PRO A 89 2.17 16.48 17.20
CA PRO A 89 1.55 17.65 17.85
C PRO A 89 0.26 18.15 17.16
N GLN A 90 -0.72 18.59 17.97
CA GLN A 90 -1.94 19.22 17.47
C GLN A 90 -1.61 20.63 16.94
N GLY A 91 -1.74 20.88 15.63
CA GLY A 91 -1.49 22.21 15.04
C GLY A 91 -1.00 22.20 13.58
N VAL A 92 -0.45 21.08 13.10
CA VAL A 92 0.00 20.88 11.70
C VAL A 92 -1.14 20.36 10.79
N THR A 93 -2.39 20.34 11.29
CA THR A 93 -3.36 19.28 10.98
C THR A 93 -4.43 19.59 9.94
N GLN A 94 -4.79 20.86 9.69
CA GLN A 94 -5.99 21.11 8.86
C GLN A 94 -5.78 20.80 7.36
N PHE A 95 -4.59 21.09 6.83
CA PHE A 95 -4.21 20.75 5.45
C PHE A 95 -3.84 19.27 5.28
N THR A 96 -3.27 18.65 6.32
CA THR A 96 -2.85 17.24 6.31
C THR A 96 -4.05 16.29 6.47
N ASP A 97 -5.04 16.62 7.30
CA ASP A 97 -6.26 15.81 7.44
C ASP A 97 -7.07 15.72 6.14
N THR A 98 -7.21 16.84 5.42
CA THR A 98 -7.93 16.87 4.13
C THR A 98 -7.19 16.06 3.06
N ARG A 99 -5.87 16.01 3.13
CA ARG A 99 -5.03 15.24 2.22
C ARG A 99 -5.19 13.74 2.43
N TYR A 100 -5.25 13.29 3.69
CA TYR A 100 -5.43 11.87 3.99
C TYR A 100 -6.86 11.39 3.75
N SER A 101 -7.88 12.26 3.82
CA SER A 101 -9.25 11.85 3.46
C SER A 101 -9.37 11.35 2.04
N TYR A 102 -8.81 12.08 1.06
CA TYR A 102 -8.85 11.63 -0.34
C TYR A 102 -8.02 10.37 -0.56
N ALA A 103 -6.86 10.26 0.09
CA ALA A 103 -5.98 9.11 -0.05
C ALA A 103 -6.58 7.83 0.56
N ASP A 104 -7.15 7.92 1.75
CA ASP A 104 -7.80 6.79 2.43
C ASP A 104 -9.04 6.34 1.67
N GLU A 105 -9.85 7.29 1.19
CA GLU A 105 -11.00 6.97 0.34
C GLU A 105 -10.56 6.35 -0.99
N ASN A 106 -9.45 6.82 -1.57
CA ASN A 106 -8.85 6.22 -2.75
C ASN A 106 -8.39 4.78 -2.50
N GLU A 107 -7.69 4.53 -1.38
CA GLU A 107 -7.24 3.20 -0.96
C GLU A 107 -8.42 2.24 -0.76
N VAL A 108 -9.50 2.70 -0.09
CA VAL A 108 -10.75 1.93 0.07
C VAL A 108 -11.34 1.50 -1.28
N GLN A 109 -11.48 2.43 -2.22
CA GLN A 109 -12.04 2.13 -3.55
C GLN A 109 -11.11 1.25 -4.39
N ALA A 110 -9.81 1.51 -4.33
CA ALA A 110 -8.79 0.76 -5.05
C ALA A 110 -8.73 -0.70 -4.59
N VAL A 111 -8.71 -0.95 -3.28
CA VAL A 111 -8.75 -2.29 -2.68
C VAL A 111 -10.00 -3.03 -3.12
N ALA A 112 -11.17 -2.38 -3.07
CA ALA A 112 -12.44 -3.00 -3.47
C ALA A 112 -12.46 -3.40 -4.97
N LEU A 113 -11.78 -2.62 -5.82
CA LEU A 113 -11.64 -2.90 -7.25
C LEU A 113 -10.62 -4.03 -7.50
N ALA A 114 -9.44 -3.93 -6.88
CA ALA A 114 -8.36 -4.91 -7.00
C ALA A 114 -8.79 -6.30 -6.54
N ARG A 115 -9.52 -6.39 -5.42
CA ARG A 115 -10.05 -7.64 -4.86
C ARG A 115 -10.91 -8.43 -5.86
N LYS A 116 -11.62 -7.75 -6.76
CA LYS A 116 -12.45 -8.40 -7.78
C LYS A 116 -11.64 -8.97 -8.94
N ALA A 117 -10.45 -8.42 -9.20
CA ALA A 117 -9.61 -8.78 -10.34
C ALA A 117 -8.50 -9.77 -9.97
N LEU A 118 -7.90 -9.63 -8.78
CA LEU A 118 -6.80 -10.45 -8.32
C LEU A 118 -7.30 -11.80 -7.81
N LYS A 119 -6.84 -12.89 -8.44
CA LYS A 119 -7.33 -14.24 -8.14
C LYS A 119 -6.60 -14.91 -6.97
N ASN A 120 -5.28 -14.85 -6.99
CA ASN A 120 -4.39 -15.59 -6.06
C ASN A 120 -3.53 -14.66 -5.19
N VAL A 121 -3.81 -13.35 -5.23
CA VAL A 121 -3.08 -12.33 -4.48
C VAL A 121 -4.09 -11.61 -3.61
N LYS A 122 -3.87 -11.66 -2.30
CA LYS A 122 -4.70 -10.95 -1.33
C LYS A 122 -4.43 -9.45 -1.38
N VAL A 123 -5.46 -8.68 -1.08
CA VAL A 123 -5.37 -7.25 -0.75
C VAL A 123 -5.98 -7.06 0.63
N PRO A 124 -5.53 -6.08 1.43
CA PRO A 124 -6.03 -5.89 2.79
C PRO A 124 -7.56 -5.73 2.82
N GLU A 125 -8.22 -6.26 3.85
CA GLU A 125 -9.55 -5.76 4.23
C GLU A 125 -9.41 -4.40 4.92
N ILE A 126 -10.19 -3.42 4.47
CA ILE A 126 -10.28 -2.13 5.18
C ILE A 126 -11.39 -2.24 6.22
N TYR A 127 -11.01 -2.08 7.49
CA TYR A 127 -11.91 -2.19 8.63
C TYR A 127 -12.50 -0.83 9.03
N PHE A 128 -11.71 0.23 8.90
CA PHE A 128 -12.13 1.60 9.20
C PHE A 128 -11.33 2.62 8.40
N ALA A 129 -12.00 3.63 7.88
CA ALA A 129 -11.40 4.83 7.31
C ALA A 129 -12.25 6.04 7.77
N GLY A 130 -11.68 6.93 8.57
CA GLY A 130 -12.42 8.07 9.10
C GLY A 130 -11.69 8.85 10.18
N LYS A 131 -12.41 9.78 10.81
CA LYS A 131 -11.86 10.63 11.87
C LYS A 131 -12.04 10.00 13.24
N VAL A 132 -10.94 9.90 13.98
CA VAL A 132 -10.92 9.58 15.41
C VAL A 132 -10.28 10.75 16.15
N HIS A 133 -10.98 11.33 17.11
CA HIS A 133 -10.55 12.56 17.82
C HIS A 133 -10.07 13.68 16.87
N GLY A 134 -10.78 13.84 15.74
CA GLY A 134 -10.49 14.87 14.74
C GLY A 134 -9.42 14.52 13.71
N ARG A 135 -8.69 13.40 13.87
CA ARG A 135 -7.59 13.00 12.98
C ARG A 135 -7.97 11.83 12.09
N GLN A 136 -7.45 11.81 10.86
CA GLN A 136 -7.64 10.68 9.95
C GLN A 136 -6.92 9.42 10.41
N VAL A 137 -7.68 8.32 10.50
CA VAL A 137 -7.20 6.99 10.84
C VAL A 137 -7.70 6.01 9.79
N LEU A 138 -6.77 5.20 9.28
CA LEU A 138 -7.06 4.03 8.44
C LEU A 138 -6.66 2.78 9.21
N VAL A 139 -7.57 1.81 9.30
CA VAL A 139 -7.35 0.50 9.91
C VAL A 139 -7.62 -0.58 8.88
N GLN A 140 -6.67 -1.49 8.69
CA GLN A 140 -6.76 -2.55 7.70
C GLN A 140 -6.14 -3.86 8.17
N GLU A 141 -6.43 -4.95 7.46
CA GLU A 141 -5.83 -6.26 7.67
C GLU A 141 -4.30 -6.21 7.51
N ARG A 142 -3.59 -6.83 8.46
CA ARG A 142 -2.17 -7.13 8.31
C ARG A 142 -2.03 -8.45 7.57
N LEU A 143 -1.50 -8.42 6.34
CA LEU A 143 -1.37 -9.62 5.53
C LEU A 143 -0.21 -10.52 6.04
N PRO A 144 -0.45 -11.83 6.26
CA PRO A 144 0.61 -12.79 6.62
C PRO A 144 1.68 -12.94 5.54
N GLY A 145 2.92 -13.14 5.96
CA GLY A 145 4.06 -13.38 5.07
C GLY A 145 5.22 -12.42 5.30
N VAL A 146 6.09 -12.30 4.30
CA VAL A 146 7.27 -11.43 4.34
C VAL A 146 7.18 -10.39 3.21
N ALA A 147 7.43 -9.12 3.48
CA ALA A 147 7.58 -8.10 2.44
C ALA A 147 8.75 -8.48 1.53
N LEU A 148 8.58 -8.41 0.22
CA LEU A 148 9.60 -8.82 -0.74
C LEU A 148 10.89 -8.01 -0.57
N ALA A 149 10.82 -6.75 -0.14
CA ALA A 149 11.98 -5.95 0.27
C ALA A 149 12.85 -6.63 1.35
N VAL A 150 12.22 -7.26 2.34
CA VAL A 150 12.89 -7.95 3.45
C VAL A 150 13.44 -9.31 3.01
N ALA A 151 12.71 -10.02 2.15
CA ALA A 151 13.17 -11.28 1.57
C ALA A 151 14.34 -11.08 0.58
N TRP A 152 14.37 -9.94 -0.11
CA TRP A 152 15.22 -9.65 -1.26
C TRP A 152 16.69 -10.03 -1.11
N PRO A 153 17.39 -9.67 -0.01
CA PRO A 153 18.83 -9.93 0.13
C PRO A 153 19.18 -11.43 0.15
N TYR A 154 18.19 -12.29 0.41
CA TYR A 154 18.36 -13.73 0.56
C TYR A 154 17.89 -14.53 -0.66
N LEU A 155 17.38 -13.86 -1.69
CA LEU A 155 16.84 -14.51 -2.88
C LEU A 155 17.93 -14.81 -3.91
N SER A 156 17.85 -15.99 -4.50
CA SER A 156 18.62 -16.33 -5.71
C SER A 156 18.10 -15.58 -6.93
N GLN A 157 18.94 -15.44 -7.97
CA GLN A 157 18.52 -14.83 -9.24
C GLN A 157 17.28 -15.51 -9.84
N ARG A 158 17.20 -16.85 -9.75
CA ARG A 158 16.04 -17.62 -10.23
C ARG A 158 14.74 -17.22 -9.52
N GLN A 159 14.80 -16.96 -8.21
CA GLN A 159 13.66 -16.52 -7.43
C GLN A 159 13.27 -15.09 -7.80
N LEU A 160 14.24 -14.19 -7.94
CA LEU A 160 13.99 -12.81 -8.41
C LEU A 160 13.30 -12.80 -9.78
N ASP A 161 13.78 -13.60 -10.74
CA ASP A 161 13.15 -13.75 -12.06
C ASP A 161 11.72 -14.32 -11.96
N SER A 162 11.49 -15.23 -11.00
CA SER A 162 10.16 -15.76 -10.71
C SER A 162 9.22 -14.67 -10.18
N PHE A 163 9.65 -13.87 -9.20
CA PHE A 163 8.85 -12.79 -8.63
C PHE A 163 8.54 -11.71 -9.67
N LYS A 164 9.50 -11.36 -10.53
CA LYS A 164 9.25 -10.41 -11.63
C LYS A 164 8.17 -10.89 -12.59
N ARG A 165 8.17 -12.18 -12.96
CA ARG A 165 7.10 -12.76 -13.79
C ARG A 165 5.73 -12.74 -13.08
N GLN A 166 5.72 -13.00 -11.78
CA GLN A 166 4.49 -12.94 -10.97
C GLN A 166 3.95 -11.50 -10.88
N ALA A 167 4.81 -10.52 -10.61
CA ALA A 167 4.48 -9.10 -10.59
C ALA A 167 3.87 -8.64 -11.93
N GLN A 168 4.47 -9.05 -13.06
CA GLN A 168 3.92 -8.78 -14.39
C GLN A 168 2.52 -9.38 -14.58
N GLU A 169 2.28 -10.59 -14.09
CA GLU A 169 0.97 -11.23 -14.18
C GLU A 169 -0.09 -10.53 -13.32
N ILE A 170 0.30 -10.06 -12.14
CA ILE A 170 -0.57 -9.23 -11.29
C ILE A 170 -0.91 -7.92 -11.99
N LEU A 171 0.09 -7.23 -12.56
CA LEU A 171 -0.14 -6.00 -13.33
C LEU A 171 -1.07 -6.22 -14.52
N ARG A 172 -0.98 -7.37 -15.22
CA ARG A 172 -1.93 -7.72 -16.30
C ARG A 172 -3.36 -7.92 -15.80
N GLN A 173 -3.53 -8.55 -14.64
CA GLN A 173 -4.85 -8.69 -14.00
C GLN A 173 -5.44 -7.32 -13.66
N LEU A 174 -4.66 -6.40 -13.07
CA LEU A 174 -5.11 -5.03 -12.78
C LEU A 174 -5.45 -4.26 -14.06
N HIS A 175 -4.59 -4.36 -15.07
CA HIS A 175 -4.78 -3.69 -16.36
C HIS A 175 -6.06 -4.16 -17.11
N SER A 176 -6.59 -5.35 -16.79
CA SER A 176 -7.86 -5.81 -17.36
C SER A 176 -9.05 -4.95 -16.93
N ILE A 177 -8.92 -4.20 -15.84
CA ILE A 177 -9.96 -3.33 -15.30
C ILE A 177 -9.94 -2.00 -16.07
N LYS A 178 -11.06 -1.69 -16.73
CA LYS A 178 -11.29 -0.45 -17.47
C LYS A 178 -12.26 0.46 -16.70
N PRO A 179 -12.16 1.79 -16.85
CA PRO A 179 -13.09 2.69 -16.22
C PRO A 179 -14.51 2.48 -16.78
N SER A 180 -15.50 2.36 -15.89
CA SER A 180 -16.91 2.16 -16.26
C SER A 180 -17.69 3.46 -16.45
N ASP A 181 -17.10 4.60 -16.11
CA ASP A 181 -17.73 5.92 -16.10
C ASP A 181 -17.45 6.75 -17.36
N GLY A 182 -16.83 6.14 -18.37
CA GLY A 182 -16.50 6.81 -19.63
C GLY A 182 -15.45 7.92 -19.50
N ARG A 183 -14.71 7.99 -18.37
CA ARG A 183 -13.69 9.02 -18.16
C ARG A 183 -12.67 9.03 -19.30
N GLN A 184 -12.32 10.24 -19.73
CA GLN A 184 -11.30 10.48 -20.75
C GLN A 184 -10.00 11.05 -20.15
N VAL A 185 -9.99 11.28 -18.83
CA VAL A 185 -8.88 11.92 -18.11
C VAL A 185 -8.35 10.97 -17.05
N ARG A 186 -7.01 10.91 -16.96
CA ARG A 186 -6.27 10.15 -15.95
C ARG A 186 -6.52 10.70 -14.56
N SER A 187 -6.82 9.80 -13.64
CA SER A 187 -7.09 10.16 -12.25
C SER A 187 -6.96 8.95 -11.33
N HIS A 188 -6.70 9.25 -10.06
CA HIS A 188 -7.04 8.35 -8.96
C HIS A 188 -8.54 7.99 -8.99
N LEU A 189 -8.96 6.94 -8.28
CA LEU A 189 -10.39 6.60 -8.18
C LEU A 189 -11.16 7.73 -7.49
N VAL A 190 -10.55 8.29 -6.44
CA VAL A 190 -11.03 9.46 -5.72
C VAL A 190 -10.15 10.66 -6.10
N PRO A 191 -10.64 11.61 -6.92
CA PRO A 191 -9.84 12.76 -7.33
C PRO A 191 -9.61 13.74 -6.17
N ASP A 192 -8.35 13.96 -5.80
CA ASP A 192 -7.98 15.08 -4.93
C ASP A 192 -7.76 16.35 -5.80
N PRO A 193 -8.56 17.42 -5.63
CA PRO A 193 -8.42 18.65 -6.41
C PRO A 193 -7.07 19.37 -6.20
N LYS A 194 -6.35 19.02 -5.12
CA LYS A 194 -5.04 19.57 -4.75
C LYS A 194 -3.93 18.54 -4.91
N VAL A 195 -4.13 17.42 -5.62
CA VAL A 195 -3.11 16.35 -5.75
C VAL A 195 -1.72 16.86 -6.18
N ARG A 196 -1.67 17.91 -7.02
CA ARG A 196 -0.42 18.50 -7.53
C ARG A 196 0.28 19.45 -6.56
N SER A 197 -0.40 19.93 -5.52
CA SER A 197 0.08 20.98 -4.61
C SER A 197 0.00 20.59 -3.14
N ASN A 198 -0.70 19.51 -2.81
CA ASN A 198 -0.77 18.99 -1.45
C ASN A 198 0.55 18.30 -1.04
N GLY A 199 1.44 18.00 -1.99
CA GLY A 199 2.75 17.35 -1.80
C GLY A 199 2.73 15.82 -1.75
N ARG A 200 1.59 15.14 -1.95
CA ARG A 200 1.48 13.67 -1.87
C ARG A 200 2.27 12.99 -2.97
N ILE A 201 2.30 13.63 -4.14
CA ILE A 201 3.05 13.16 -5.29
C ILE A 201 4.20 14.11 -5.56
N GLN A 202 5.30 13.57 -6.07
CA GLN A 202 6.40 14.41 -6.54
C GLN A 202 5.96 15.20 -7.78
N PRO A 203 6.49 16.42 -8.01
CA PRO A 203 6.13 17.22 -9.19
C PRO A 203 6.24 16.44 -10.50
N LEU A 204 7.32 15.66 -10.67
CA LEU A 204 7.54 14.83 -11.85
C LEU A 204 6.48 13.73 -12.04
N GLU A 205 5.99 13.13 -10.95
CA GLU A 205 4.87 12.17 -11.03
C GLU A 205 3.60 12.87 -11.49
N GLY A 206 3.29 14.05 -10.95
CA GLY A 206 2.15 14.85 -11.39
C GLY A 206 2.22 15.23 -12.87
N GLU A 207 3.41 15.59 -13.36
CA GLU A 207 3.65 15.86 -14.78
C GLU A 207 3.42 14.62 -15.65
N ILE A 208 3.92 13.44 -15.24
CA ILE A 208 3.74 12.20 -15.98
C ILE A 208 2.26 11.78 -16.03
N LEU A 209 1.59 11.81 -14.87
CA LEU A 209 0.21 11.31 -14.73
C LEU A 209 -0.82 12.22 -15.39
N PHE A 210 -0.65 13.54 -15.26
CA PHE A 210 -1.71 14.51 -15.53
C PHE A 210 -1.38 15.55 -16.59
N SER A 211 -0.25 15.42 -17.31
CA SER A 211 0.05 16.33 -18.43
C SER A 211 -1.00 16.21 -19.55
N GLU A 212 -1.43 17.34 -20.08
CA GLU A 212 -2.30 17.43 -21.27
C GLU A 212 -1.61 16.89 -22.53
N THR A 213 -0.27 16.78 -22.52
CA THR A 213 0.52 16.21 -23.62
C THR A 213 0.74 14.71 -23.49
N ASN A 214 0.16 14.04 -22.48
CA ASN A 214 0.23 12.60 -22.36
C ASN A 214 -0.60 11.94 -23.49
N THR A 215 0.09 11.24 -24.39
CA THR A 215 -0.49 10.58 -25.58
C THR A 215 -0.80 9.10 -25.39
N ASP A 216 -0.57 8.55 -24.19
CA ASP A 216 -1.00 7.19 -23.88
C ASP A 216 -2.54 7.16 -23.92
N SER A 217 -3.10 6.28 -24.74
CA SER A 217 -4.55 6.09 -24.84
C SER A 217 -5.07 5.05 -23.85
N ASP A 218 -4.17 4.30 -23.21
CA ASP A 218 -4.55 3.31 -22.22
C ASP A 218 -4.98 4.00 -20.92
N MET A 219 -6.17 3.64 -20.45
CA MET A 219 -6.79 4.16 -19.23
C MET A 219 -7.02 3.06 -18.20
N SER A 220 -6.29 1.96 -18.30
CA SER A 220 -6.44 0.83 -17.39
C SER A 220 -6.11 1.18 -15.95
N PHE A 221 -6.71 0.42 -15.04
CA PHE A 221 -6.42 0.50 -13.63
C PHE A 221 -4.99 0.00 -13.32
N MET A 222 -4.24 0.81 -12.58
CA MET A 222 -2.87 0.52 -12.17
C MET A 222 -2.70 0.81 -10.68
N HIS A 223 -1.85 0.03 -10.01
CA HIS A 223 -1.46 0.29 -8.62
C HIS A 223 -0.68 1.62 -8.49
N ASN A 224 0.11 1.96 -9.52
CA ASN A 224 0.95 3.17 -9.58
C ASN A 224 1.99 3.31 -8.44
N ASP A 225 2.19 2.26 -7.67
CA ASP A 225 3.21 2.16 -6.63
C ASP A 225 3.61 0.69 -6.37
N PHE A 226 3.80 -0.05 -7.45
CA PHE A 226 4.08 -1.48 -7.40
C PHE A 226 5.56 -1.71 -7.03
N ASP A 227 5.91 -1.56 -5.75
CA ASP A 227 7.28 -1.71 -5.25
C ASP A 227 7.48 -3.04 -4.49
N VAL A 228 8.74 -3.43 -4.29
CA VAL A 228 9.13 -4.62 -3.53
C VAL A 228 8.69 -4.56 -2.06
N SER A 229 8.59 -3.37 -1.48
CA SER A 229 8.05 -3.16 -0.12
C SER A 229 6.54 -3.43 -0.03
N ASN A 230 5.82 -3.27 -1.14
CA ASN A 230 4.37 -3.43 -1.21
C ASN A 230 3.92 -4.86 -1.58
N CYS A 231 4.86 -5.74 -1.93
CA CYS A 231 4.59 -7.14 -2.23
C CYS A 231 4.81 -8.03 -1.00
N ILE A 232 3.82 -8.82 -0.60
CA ILE A 232 3.97 -9.85 0.45
C ILE A 232 4.20 -11.21 -0.20
N VAL A 233 5.23 -11.92 0.26
CA VAL A 233 5.68 -13.20 -0.28
C VAL A 233 5.72 -14.31 0.76
N GLU A 234 5.43 -15.52 0.28
CA GLU A 234 5.48 -16.77 1.02
C GLU A 234 5.82 -17.89 0.00
N ASP A 235 6.77 -18.77 0.33
CA ASP A 235 7.13 -19.94 -0.47
C ASP A 235 7.26 -19.69 -1.99
N ASP A 236 8.15 -18.75 -2.37
CA ASP A 236 8.40 -18.34 -3.77
C ASP A 236 7.18 -17.74 -4.51
N LYS A 237 6.13 -17.35 -3.78
CA LYS A 237 4.91 -16.73 -4.33
C LYS A 237 4.66 -15.33 -3.80
N ILE A 238 4.19 -14.44 -4.67
CA ILE A 238 3.53 -13.21 -4.21
C ILE A 238 2.12 -13.60 -3.77
N VAL A 239 1.86 -13.45 -2.47
CA VAL A 239 0.59 -13.83 -1.84
C VAL A 239 -0.25 -12.61 -1.43
N GLY A 240 0.36 -11.42 -1.36
CA GLY A 240 -0.33 -10.18 -1.03
C GLY A 240 0.23 -8.95 -1.73
N LEU A 241 -0.61 -7.94 -1.90
CA LEU A 241 -0.26 -6.61 -2.42
C LEU A 241 -0.93 -5.53 -1.58
N ILE A 242 -0.14 -4.61 -1.04
CA ILE A 242 -0.58 -3.57 -0.09
C ILE A 242 -0.31 -2.16 -0.62
N ASP A 243 -0.78 -1.16 0.12
CA ASP A 243 -0.54 0.28 -0.10
C ASP A 243 -1.16 0.83 -1.39
N TRP A 244 -2.49 0.78 -1.44
CA TRP A 244 -3.26 1.09 -2.65
C TRP A 244 -3.60 2.57 -2.81
N GLU A 245 -3.13 3.44 -1.91
CA GLU A 245 -3.46 4.87 -1.90
C GLU A 245 -3.05 5.61 -3.18
N MET A 246 -2.06 5.09 -3.91
CA MET A 246 -1.58 5.67 -5.17
C MET A 246 -2.33 5.18 -6.41
N ALA A 247 -3.23 4.20 -6.29
CA ALA A 247 -3.84 3.55 -7.43
C ALA A 247 -4.80 4.46 -8.21
N GLY A 248 -5.01 4.15 -9.49
CA GLY A 248 -5.83 4.95 -10.39
C GLY A 248 -5.91 4.42 -11.82
N PHE A 249 -6.72 5.07 -12.64
CA PHE A 249 -6.84 4.79 -14.07
C PHE A 249 -5.79 5.61 -14.84
N PHE A 250 -4.58 5.07 -14.88
CA PHE A 250 -3.41 5.75 -15.47
C PHE A 250 -2.93 5.11 -16.76
N GLY A 251 -3.24 3.83 -16.99
CA GLY A 251 -2.70 3.08 -18.10
C GLY A 251 -1.26 2.62 -17.92
N TRP A 252 -0.92 1.57 -18.68
CA TRP A 252 0.28 0.79 -18.54
C TRP A 252 1.56 1.60 -18.79
N LYS A 253 1.62 2.35 -19.89
CA LYS A 253 2.84 3.08 -20.26
C LYS A 253 3.09 4.24 -19.32
N THR A 254 2.03 4.96 -18.95
CA THR A 254 2.10 6.07 -18.00
C THR A 254 2.56 5.60 -16.62
N ALA A 255 1.92 4.57 -16.04
CA ALA A 255 2.33 3.99 -14.76
C ALA A 255 3.78 3.45 -14.81
N GLY A 256 4.16 2.80 -15.91
CA GLY A 256 5.54 2.34 -16.12
C GLY A 256 6.56 3.48 -16.21
N LYS A 257 6.16 4.65 -16.72
CA LYS A 257 7.01 5.86 -16.73
C LYS A 257 7.17 6.44 -15.31
N VAL A 258 6.09 6.48 -14.51
CA VAL A 258 6.16 6.87 -13.09
C VAL A 258 7.12 5.95 -12.35
N HIS A 259 6.96 4.64 -12.48
CA HIS A 259 7.80 3.64 -11.84
C HIS A 259 9.30 3.87 -12.15
N ARG A 260 9.63 3.96 -13.44
CA ARG A 260 11.02 4.14 -13.89
C ARG A 260 11.66 5.46 -13.45
N MET A 261 10.90 6.54 -13.40
CA MET A 261 11.44 7.90 -13.23
C MET A 261 11.28 8.46 -11.82
N VAL A 262 10.30 7.97 -11.06
CA VAL A 262 9.88 8.58 -9.78
C VAL A 262 9.94 7.60 -8.61
N ARG A 263 10.15 6.30 -8.85
CA ARG A 263 10.39 5.31 -7.79
C ARG A 263 11.89 4.94 -7.78
N PRO A 264 12.75 5.79 -7.18
CA PRO A 264 14.21 5.60 -7.21
C PRO A 264 14.70 4.39 -6.40
N HIS A 265 13.84 3.84 -5.53
CA HIS A 265 14.13 2.68 -4.69
C HIS A 265 14.05 1.34 -5.43
N ASP A 266 13.63 1.36 -6.70
CA ASP A 266 13.73 0.21 -7.57
C ASP A 266 15.19 -0.23 -7.72
N ASN A 267 15.46 -1.43 -7.24
CA ASN A 267 16.56 -2.22 -7.74
C ASN A 267 16.50 -2.18 -9.28
N SER A 268 17.63 -1.99 -9.97
CA SER A 268 17.67 -1.92 -11.43
C SER A 268 16.93 -3.09 -12.11
N PHE A 269 16.82 -4.21 -11.40
CA PHE A 269 16.04 -5.39 -11.75
C PHE A 269 14.53 -5.14 -12.02
N TRP A 270 13.90 -4.15 -11.38
CA TRP A 270 12.46 -3.82 -11.52
C TRP A 270 12.17 -2.65 -12.46
N LYS A 271 13.18 -1.93 -12.93
CA LYS A 271 13.00 -0.74 -13.79
C LYS A 271 12.29 -1.03 -15.11
N ASP A 272 12.41 -2.25 -15.63
CA ASP A 272 11.80 -2.75 -16.86
C ASP A 272 10.57 -3.64 -16.60
N LEU A 273 10.00 -3.62 -15.38
CA LEU A 273 8.84 -4.44 -14.99
C LEU A 273 7.69 -4.31 -16.00
N TYR A 274 7.48 -3.10 -16.52
CA TYR A 274 6.42 -2.76 -17.48
C TYR A 274 6.80 -3.02 -18.95
N GLU A 275 8.07 -3.24 -19.29
CA GLU A 275 8.51 -3.36 -20.70
C GLU A 275 8.20 -4.75 -21.28
N GLN A 276 8.45 -5.80 -20.50
CA GLN A 276 8.24 -7.18 -20.93
C GLN A 276 6.81 -7.67 -20.62
N GLY A 277 6.04 -6.86 -19.89
CA GLY A 277 4.72 -7.21 -19.37
C GLY A 277 3.54 -6.77 -20.24
N MET A 278 3.74 -5.85 -21.18
CA MET A 278 2.66 -5.24 -21.95
C MET A 278 1.80 -6.33 -22.63
N PRO A 279 0.47 -6.35 -22.42
CA PRO A 279 -0.41 -7.25 -23.13
C PRO A 279 -0.26 -7.04 -24.64
N ARG A 280 0.05 -8.11 -25.36
CA ARG A 280 -0.02 -8.08 -26.82
C ARG A 280 -1.50 -8.18 -27.18
N PHE A 281 -2.05 -7.12 -27.77
CA PHE A 281 -3.39 -7.11 -28.35
C PHE A 281 -3.34 -7.69 -29.76
#